data_AF-A0A194XHJ4-F1
#
_entry.id   AF-A0A194XHJ4-F1
#
_cell.length_a   1.000
_cell.length_b   1.000
_cell.length_c   1.000
_cell.angle_alpha   90.00
_cell.angle_beta   90.00
_cell.angle_gamma   90.00
#
_symmetry.space_group_name_H-M   'P 1'
#
loop_
_entity.id
_entity.type
_entity.pdbx_description
1 polymer ?
#
loop_
_entity_poly.entity_id
_entity_poly.type
_entity_poly.pdbx_seq_one_letter_code
_entity_poly.pdbx_strand_id
1 'polypeptide(L)'
;MASPLKAHVPAQLPTLPRDLGSDELHVCFIPSKPDFRRSCLEAVGRDESKLPPPLISCSDFVPRRLVELLMRKKKDSALGVKFLHTKKGDQITDMEGAMHTFVTPIVPRCEMVGDYRYDPQLGGHGVNMFGEQTLRGLDGHDKGKCRVTRSVVMSGSIQMDFENSKVMLRVCKLGDHTVVGQNLLTDKAWEILDSKPKQDDTQRYEYDEELRRHMIYHLTKEKKLPRRRDIEHALDDEKTIKFLETLIMTPGNTTEKVVGVFSKLHNDQIVSLELLFNTALHQVRNEFAALEALCPRGHVYTYDPASIFAREIGPEILNRLMLAALRHLSDNHKFENMRVFAFNDYADRGALNLVRSALKNQKRVQVVSKQELFRGPGGPGGLYDVTDIQGAEGAMLVIHNNSDGFGQNIETERMYGSLDGAIGSCSSAAASLRRDRKDLLDFIW
;
A
#
# COMPACT_ATOMS: atom_id res chain seq x y z
N MET A 1 11.76 -19.24 -4.52
CA MET A 1 11.85 -20.02 -3.27
C MET A 1 11.00 -19.30 -2.23
N ALA A 2 9.88 -19.89 -1.81
CA ALA A 2 9.02 -19.28 -0.80
C ALA A 2 9.60 -19.60 0.60
N SER A 3 10.16 -18.58 1.27
CA SER A 3 10.30 -18.63 2.72
C SER A 3 8.91 -18.79 3.35
N PRO A 4 8.76 -19.48 4.49
CA PRO A 4 7.51 -19.48 5.23
C PRO A 4 7.08 -18.04 5.52
N LEU A 5 5.77 -17.77 5.66
CA LEU A 5 5.20 -16.52 6.18
C LEU A 5 5.62 -16.20 7.64
N LYS A 6 6.67 -16.85 8.15
CA LYS A 6 7.35 -16.45 9.38
C LYS A 6 8.42 -15.43 9.03
N ALA A 7 7.98 -14.22 8.68
CA ALA A 7 8.83 -13.06 8.80
C ALA A 7 9.20 -12.87 10.28
N HIS A 8 10.29 -12.15 10.54
CA HIS A 8 10.77 -11.80 11.88
C HIS A 8 9.73 -10.99 12.67
N VAL A 9 8.72 -11.64 13.26
CA VAL A 9 7.68 -10.95 14.03
C VAL A 9 8.39 -10.08 15.07
N PRO A 10 8.17 -8.75 15.08
CA PRO A 10 8.77 -7.88 16.06
C PRO A 10 8.48 -8.43 17.46
N ALA A 11 9.44 -8.32 18.38
CA ALA A 11 9.29 -8.83 19.74
C ALA A 11 8.04 -8.25 20.45
N GLN A 12 7.56 -7.10 19.97
CA GLN A 12 6.33 -6.45 20.40
C GLN A 12 5.63 -5.85 19.18
N LEU A 13 4.31 -5.98 19.10
CA LEU A 13 3.47 -5.31 18.11
C LEU A 13 2.83 -4.06 18.73
N PRO A 14 2.45 -3.06 17.92
CA PRO A 14 1.58 -1.98 18.40
C PRO A 14 0.33 -2.56 19.07
N THR A 15 0.04 -2.15 20.30
CA THR A 15 -1.08 -2.71 21.05
C THR A 15 -2.40 -2.17 20.52
N LEU A 16 -3.28 -3.08 20.10
CA LEU A 16 -4.69 -2.76 19.84
C LEU A 16 -5.56 -3.14 21.04
N PRO A 17 -6.55 -2.30 21.42
CA PRO A 17 -7.55 -2.70 22.40
C PRO A 17 -8.24 -3.99 21.94
N ARG A 18 -8.34 -4.98 22.84
CA ARG A 18 -8.89 -6.30 22.52
C ARG A 18 -10.33 -6.25 22.02
N ASP A 19 -11.09 -5.26 22.48
CA ASP A 19 -12.50 -5.12 22.16
C ASP A 19 -12.76 -4.22 20.93
N LEU A 20 -11.69 -3.74 20.26
CA LEU A 20 -11.82 -2.85 19.11
C LEU A 20 -12.34 -3.62 17.88
N GLY A 21 -13.40 -3.11 17.28
CA GLY A 21 -13.95 -3.52 15.98
C GLY A 21 -14.39 -2.29 15.19
N SER A 22 -14.67 -2.47 13.91
CA SER A 22 -15.09 -1.37 13.04
C SER A 22 -16.60 -1.30 12.84
N ASP A 23 -17.43 -2.02 13.59
CA ASP A 23 -18.87 -2.09 13.34
C ASP A 23 -19.62 -0.84 13.83
N GLU A 24 -19.14 -0.22 14.90
CA GLU A 24 -19.82 0.89 15.57
C GLU A 24 -19.22 2.25 15.21
N LEU A 25 -20.07 3.27 15.33
CA LEU A 25 -19.67 4.68 15.32
C LEU A 25 -19.59 5.18 16.76
N HIS A 26 -18.59 6.00 17.06
CA HIS A 26 -18.39 6.58 18.38
C HIS A 26 -17.97 8.04 18.32
N VAL A 27 -18.14 8.75 19.42
CA VAL A 27 -17.70 10.14 19.53
C VAL A 27 -16.21 10.19 19.77
N CYS A 28 -15.49 10.87 18.89
CA CYS A 28 -14.09 11.23 19.11
C CYS A 28 -14.03 12.61 19.78
N PHE A 29 -13.25 12.75 20.85
CA PHE A 29 -13.07 14.01 21.59
C PHE A 29 -12.30 15.11 20.81
N ILE A 30 -12.14 14.94 19.50
CA ILE A 30 -11.66 16.00 18.62
C ILE A 30 -12.82 16.96 18.32
N PRO A 31 -12.70 18.26 18.64
CA PRO A 31 -13.72 19.25 18.34
C PRO A 31 -14.09 19.27 16.86
N SER A 32 -15.34 19.60 16.53
CA SER A 32 -15.77 19.68 15.12
C SER A 32 -15.05 20.79 14.33
N LYS A 33 -14.61 21.84 15.03
CA LYS A 33 -13.72 22.89 14.54
C LYS A 33 -12.54 23.00 15.52
N PRO A 34 -11.26 22.91 15.08
CA PRO A 34 -10.73 23.13 13.72
C PRO A 34 -10.64 21.87 12.82
N ASP A 35 -9.89 21.96 11.71
CA ASP A 35 -9.60 20.86 10.78
C ASP A 35 -9.12 19.58 11.50
N PHE A 36 -9.66 18.42 11.11
CA PHE A 36 -9.45 17.16 11.84
C PHE A 36 -8.01 16.70 11.76
N ARG A 37 -7.44 16.65 10.56
CA ARG A 37 -6.04 16.28 10.34
C ARG A 37 -5.13 17.20 11.14
N ARG A 38 -5.33 18.52 11.05
CA ARG A 38 -4.53 19.49 11.81
C ARG A 38 -4.60 19.23 13.31
N SER A 39 -5.79 19.01 13.86
CA SER A 39 -5.99 18.72 15.28
C SER A 39 -5.22 17.47 15.71
N CYS A 40 -5.28 16.39 14.94
CA CYS A 40 -4.52 15.16 15.20
C CYS A 40 -3.00 15.39 15.13
N LEU A 41 -2.53 16.11 14.09
CA LEU A 41 -1.11 16.41 13.90
C LEU A 41 -0.56 17.25 15.05
N GLU A 42 -1.29 18.28 15.49
CA GLU A 42 -0.90 19.13 16.61
C GLU A 42 -0.82 18.33 17.92
N ALA A 43 -1.79 17.44 18.18
CA ALA A 43 -1.78 16.59 19.37
C ALA A 43 -0.57 15.65 19.42
N VAL A 44 -0.19 15.03 18.29
CA VAL A 44 1.05 14.22 18.21
C VAL A 44 2.29 15.10 18.38
N GLY A 45 2.31 16.30 17.79
CA GLY A 45 3.43 17.23 17.91
C GLY A 45 3.70 17.71 19.34
N ARG A 46 2.66 17.73 20.18
CA ARG A 46 2.75 18.08 21.61
C ARG A 46 2.94 16.87 22.53
N ASP A 47 3.04 15.67 21.99
CA ASP A 47 3.10 14.41 22.75
C ASP A 47 1.85 14.18 23.64
N GLU A 48 0.71 14.76 23.24
CA GLU A 48 -0.57 14.68 23.96
C GLU A 48 -1.48 13.56 23.41
N SER A 49 -1.10 12.98 22.27
CA SER A 49 -1.92 12.03 21.53
C SER A 49 -1.64 10.57 21.92
N LYS A 50 -2.69 9.78 22.12
CA LYS A 50 -2.62 8.31 22.30
C LYS A 50 -2.75 7.54 20.97
N LEU A 51 -2.40 8.16 19.85
CA LEU A 51 -2.45 7.51 18.54
C LEU A 51 -1.26 6.56 18.38
N PRO A 52 -1.50 5.28 18.04
CA PRO A 52 -0.41 4.32 17.92
C PRO A 52 0.53 4.66 16.75
N PRO A 53 1.83 4.34 16.87
CA PRO A 53 2.75 4.31 15.73
C PRO A 53 2.37 3.21 14.73
N PRO A 54 2.80 3.34 13.47
CA PRO A 54 2.57 2.31 12.47
C PRO A 54 3.45 1.08 12.76
N LEU A 55 2.97 -0.07 12.32
CA LEU A 55 3.83 -1.24 12.07
C LEU A 55 4.38 -1.10 10.65
N ILE A 56 5.69 -0.99 10.50
CA ILE A 56 6.35 -0.85 9.20
C ILE A 56 6.79 -2.25 8.75
N SER A 57 6.01 -2.88 7.88
CA SER A 57 6.32 -4.21 7.35
C SER A 57 7.15 -4.09 6.09
N CYS A 58 8.35 -4.68 6.05
CA CYS A 58 9.24 -4.56 4.90
C CYS A 58 9.77 -5.90 4.40
N SER A 59 10.24 -5.91 3.15
CA SER A 59 10.91 -7.09 2.60
C SER A 59 12.30 -7.24 3.19
N ASP A 60 12.70 -8.47 3.51
CA ASP A 60 13.97 -8.80 4.18
C ASP A 60 15.23 -8.30 3.44
N PHE A 61 15.11 -8.04 2.14
CA PHE A 61 16.20 -7.51 1.35
C PHE A 61 16.38 -5.99 1.48
N VAL A 62 15.38 -5.24 1.96
CA VAL A 62 15.47 -3.80 2.13
C VAL A 62 16.33 -3.50 3.37
N PRO A 63 17.48 -2.81 3.24
CA PRO A 63 18.31 -2.50 4.39
C PRO A 63 17.55 -1.65 5.42
N ARG A 64 17.63 -1.99 6.71
CA ARG A 64 16.93 -1.27 7.79
C ARG A 64 17.18 0.25 7.76
N ARG A 65 18.44 0.67 7.55
CA ARG A 65 18.79 2.10 7.42
C ARG A 65 18.04 2.80 6.28
N LEU A 66 17.75 2.06 5.21
CA LEU A 66 16.99 2.59 4.07
C LEU A 66 15.51 2.71 4.43
N VAL A 67 14.94 1.73 5.15
CA VAL A 67 13.57 1.85 5.71
C VAL A 67 13.44 3.09 6.59
N GLU A 68 14.41 3.32 7.49
CA GLU A 68 14.43 4.49 8.38
C GLU A 68 14.51 5.81 7.58
N LEU A 69 15.37 5.87 6.56
CA LEU A 69 15.46 7.01 5.66
C LEU A 69 14.13 7.28 4.95
N LEU A 70 13.56 6.25 4.32
CA LEU A 70 12.33 6.36 3.52
C LEU A 70 11.15 6.83 4.35
N MET A 71 11.02 6.34 5.59
CA MET A 71 9.94 6.74 6.49
C MET A 71 10.13 8.16 7.06
N ARG A 72 11.37 8.66 7.18
CA ARG A 72 11.68 10.00 7.73
C ARG A 72 11.76 11.11 6.69
N LYS A 73 12.20 10.79 5.47
CA LYS A 73 12.59 11.78 4.45
C LYS A 73 11.62 11.87 3.28
N LYS A 74 10.37 11.46 3.51
CA LYS A 74 9.30 11.56 2.53
C LYS A 74 9.09 13.03 2.08
N LYS A 75 8.64 13.22 0.82
CA LYS A 75 8.59 14.52 0.14
C LYS A 75 7.20 15.16 0.16
N ASP A 76 7.17 16.49 0.30
CA ASP A 76 5.96 17.33 0.31
C ASP A 76 5.53 17.73 -1.11
N SER A 77 5.21 16.74 -1.94
CA SER A 77 4.70 17.00 -3.29
C SER A 77 3.79 15.87 -3.70
N ALA A 78 2.53 16.20 -3.95
CA ALA A 78 1.49 15.31 -4.48
C ALA A 78 1.81 14.83 -5.90
N LEU A 79 2.12 15.79 -6.78
CA LEU A 79 2.23 15.60 -8.23
C LEU A 79 3.63 16.02 -8.73
N GLY A 80 4.25 15.18 -9.56
CA GLY A 80 5.50 15.47 -10.26
C GLY A 80 6.69 14.60 -9.83
N VAL A 81 7.75 14.62 -10.66
CA VAL A 81 9.01 13.89 -10.42
C VAL A 81 9.46 14.21 -9.00
N LYS A 82 9.56 13.20 -8.14
CA LYS A 82 9.85 13.42 -6.74
C LYS A 82 11.30 13.87 -6.61
N PHE A 83 12.24 13.31 -7.38
CA PHE A 83 13.60 13.86 -7.48
C PHE A 83 13.71 14.97 -8.54
N LEU A 84 13.76 16.23 -8.10
CA LEU A 84 14.01 17.38 -8.96
C LEU A 84 15.42 17.89 -8.72
N HIS A 85 16.31 17.65 -9.68
CA HIS A 85 17.69 18.18 -9.69
C HIS A 85 17.76 19.71 -9.50
N THR A 86 16.69 20.42 -9.85
CA THR A 86 16.59 21.87 -9.70
C THR A 86 16.25 22.33 -8.28
N LYS A 87 15.79 21.43 -7.39
CA LYS A 87 15.52 21.72 -5.98
C LYS A 87 16.67 21.21 -5.11
N LYS A 88 17.57 22.13 -4.74
CA LYS A 88 18.64 21.84 -3.77
C LYS A 88 18.04 21.24 -2.49
N GLY A 89 18.52 20.05 -2.10
CA GLY A 89 18.19 19.42 -0.83
C GLY A 89 17.25 18.22 -0.90
N ASP A 90 16.91 17.72 -2.09
CA ASP A 90 16.19 16.44 -2.22
C ASP A 90 16.98 15.29 -1.58
N GLN A 91 16.28 14.43 -0.82
CA GLN A 91 16.90 13.38 0.01
C GLN A 91 16.57 11.96 -0.42
N ILE A 92 15.54 11.79 -1.27
CA ILE A 92 15.11 10.49 -1.81
C ILE A 92 15.28 10.51 -3.34
N THR A 93 16.08 9.59 -3.87
CA THR A 93 16.26 9.35 -5.32
C THR A 93 15.14 8.50 -5.90
N ASP A 94 15.09 8.35 -7.23
CA ASP A 94 14.07 7.54 -7.90
C ASP A 94 14.20 6.04 -7.53
N MET A 95 15.43 5.52 -7.37
CA MET A 95 15.64 4.11 -6.99
C MET A 95 15.45 3.85 -5.49
N GLU A 96 15.73 4.82 -4.62
CA GLU A 96 15.27 4.75 -3.23
C GLU A 96 13.74 4.74 -3.18
N GLY A 97 13.11 5.53 -4.05
CA GLY A 97 11.68 5.50 -4.26
C GLY A 97 11.15 4.13 -4.67
N ALA A 98 11.78 3.48 -5.65
CA ALA A 98 11.43 2.12 -6.05
C ALA A 98 11.58 1.11 -4.90
N MET A 99 12.60 1.28 -4.04
CA MET A 99 12.76 0.45 -2.83
C MET A 99 11.62 0.66 -1.82
N HIS A 100 10.97 1.83 -1.81
CA HIS A 100 9.83 2.13 -0.95
C HIS A 100 8.60 1.27 -1.27
N THR A 101 8.45 0.78 -2.50
CA THR A 101 7.41 -0.19 -2.88
C THR A 101 7.45 -1.46 -2.02
N PHE A 102 8.59 -1.77 -1.39
CA PHE A 102 8.79 -2.93 -0.52
C PHE A 102 8.63 -2.62 0.97
N VAL A 103 8.14 -1.43 1.33
CA VAL A 103 7.91 -1.00 2.71
C VAL A 103 6.45 -0.58 2.85
N THR A 104 5.69 -1.33 3.64
CA THR A 104 4.25 -1.14 3.84
C THR A 104 3.98 -0.73 5.29
N PRO A 105 3.77 0.57 5.58
CA PRO A 105 3.29 1.03 6.87
C PRO A 105 1.81 0.66 7.09
N ILE A 106 1.53 -0.04 8.18
CA ILE A 106 0.17 -0.32 8.65
C ILE A 106 -0.11 0.54 9.89
N VAL A 107 -1.08 1.45 9.80
CA VAL A 107 -1.57 2.18 10.97
C VAL A 107 -2.61 1.29 11.68
N PRO A 108 -2.29 0.77 12.86
CA PRO A 108 -3.09 -0.29 13.49
C PRO A 108 -4.46 0.24 13.94
N ARG A 109 -4.55 1.52 14.30
CA ARG A 109 -5.82 2.21 14.57
C ARG A 109 -5.75 3.65 14.10
N CYS A 110 -6.68 4.02 13.23
CA CYS A 110 -6.97 5.40 12.90
C CYS A 110 -8.46 5.69 13.07
N GLU A 111 -8.77 6.89 13.53
CA GLU A 111 -10.12 7.40 13.65
C GLU A 111 -10.50 8.05 12.33
N MET A 112 -11.56 7.57 11.68
CA MET A 112 -12.04 8.08 10.41
C MET A 112 -13.39 8.78 10.59
N VAL A 113 -13.56 9.99 10.07
CA VAL A 113 -14.78 10.81 10.27
C VAL A 113 -15.90 10.52 9.26
N GLY A 114 -15.69 9.53 8.40
CA GLY A 114 -16.63 9.08 7.38
C GLY A 114 -16.11 7.85 6.66
N ASP A 115 -17.00 7.10 6.02
CA ASP A 115 -16.62 5.92 5.25
C ASP A 115 -16.04 6.34 3.89
N TYR A 116 -14.86 5.84 3.52
CA TYR A 116 -14.24 6.16 2.24
C TYR A 116 -15.02 5.56 1.07
N ARG A 117 -15.16 6.35 0.00
CA ARG A 117 -15.83 5.96 -1.24
C ARG A 117 -15.12 6.55 -2.46
N TYR A 118 -15.11 5.77 -3.54
CA TYR A 118 -14.88 6.29 -4.88
C TYR A 118 -16.22 6.55 -5.57
N ASP A 119 -16.47 7.80 -5.95
CA ASP A 119 -17.65 8.17 -6.74
C ASP A 119 -17.21 9.03 -7.95
N PRO A 120 -17.20 8.46 -9.17
CA PRO A 120 -16.78 9.19 -10.36
C PRO A 120 -17.70 10.37 -10.69
N GLN A 121 -18.97 10.36 -10.24
CA GLN A 121 -19.91 11.46 -10.47
C GLN A 121 -19.64 12.65 -9.55
N LEU A 122 -19.00 12.43 -8.40
CA LEU A 122 -18.65 13.45 -7.41
C LEU A 122 -17.17 13.86 -7.45
N GLY A 123 -16.48 13.54 -8.55
CA GLY A 123 -15.07 13.92 -8.75
C GLY A 123 -14.04 12.92 -8.21
N GLY A 124 -14.43 11.66 -7.95
CA GLY A 124 -13.53 10.56 -7.63
C GLY A 124 -13.50 10.21 -6.14
N HIS A 125 -12.31 10.24 -5.54
CA HIS A 125 -12.08 9.85 -4.15
C HIS A 125 -12.71 10.82 -3.14
N GLY A 126 -13.41 10.29 -2.13
CA GLY A 126 -14.04 11.08 -1.07
C GLY A 126 -14.46 10.25 0.15
N VAL A 127 -15.18 10.88 1.09
CA VAL A 127 -15.73 10.22 2.28
C VAL A 127 -17.19 10.60 2.51
N ASN A 128 -17.99 9.64 2.97
CA ASN A 128 -19.35 9.87 3.46
C ASN A 128 -19.29 10.20 4.96
N MET A 129 -19.37 11.48 5.29
CA MET A 129 -19.20 11.98 6.67
C MET A 129 -20.28 11.44 7.62
N PHE A 130 -19.89 11.01 8.83
CA PHE A 130 -20.81 10.51 9.86
C PHE A 130 -21.58 11.61 10.60
N GLY A 131 -21.09 12.85 10.56
CA GLY A 131 -21.68 13.99 11.24
C GLY A 131 -21.03 14.33 12.58
N GLU A 132 -21.78 15.04 13.43
CA GLU A 132 -21.32 15.62 14.69
C GLU A 132 -22.30 15.31 15.82
N GLN A 133 -21.79 15.19 17.05
CA GLN A 133 -22.60 15.04 18.25
C GLN A 133 -22.32 16.18 19.24
N THR A 134 -23.37 16.79 19.78
CA THR A 134 -23.25 17.80 20.84
C THR A 134 -22.89 17.12 22.16
N LEU A 135 -21.79 17.56 22.78
CA LEU A 135 -21.42 17.16 24.13
C LEU A 135 -22.16 18.03 25.13
N ARG A 136 -22.90 17.41 26.05
CA ARG A 136 -23.54 18.11 27.17
C ARG A 136 -22.74 17.93 28.45
N GLY A 137 -22.56 19.01 29.18
CA GLY A 137 -21.99 18.98 30.51
C GLY A 137 -22.93 18.35 31.53
N LEU A 138 -22.39 18.02 32.71
CA LEU A 138 -23.17 17.55 33.86
C LEU A 138 -24.18 18.60 34.35
N ASP A 139 -23.92 19.87 34.04
CA ASP A 139 -24.76 21.05 34.25
C ASP A 139 -25.84 21.23 33.16
N GLY A 140 -25.91 20.33 32.18
CA GLY A 140 -26.86 20.38 31.08
C GLY A 140 -26.53 21.39 29.97
N HIS A 141 -25.46 22.17 30.13
CA HIS A 141 -25.00 23.13 29.14
C HIS A 141 -24.20 22.46 28.00
N ASP A 142 -24.36 22.98 26.79
CA ASP A 142 -23.61 22.51 25.62
C ASP A 142 -22.12 22.86 25.79
N LYS A 143 -21.27 21.84 25.82
CA LYS A 143 -19.81 21.95 25.89
C LYS A 143 -19.15 22.00 24.51
N GLY A 144 -19.96 22.05 23.44
CA GLY A 144 -19.52 22.07 22.05
C GLY A 144 -19.92 20.81 21.28
N LYS A 145 -19.41 20.69 20.06
CA LYS A 145 -19.66 19.55 19.17
C LYS A 145 -18.38 18.77 18.92
N CYS A 146 -18.50 17.45 18.95
CA CYS A 146 -17.44 16.51 18.64
C CYS A 146 -17.79 15.72 17.39
N ARG A 147 -16.77 15.22 16.70
CA ARG A 147 -16.97 14.41 15.50
C ARG A 147 -17.35 12.99 15.87
N VAL A 148 -18.24 12.41 15.08
CA VAL A 148 -18.49 10.97 15.08
C VAL A 148 -17.46 10.30 14.18
N THR A 149 -16.85 9.22 14.65
CA THR A 149 -15.80 8.48 13.95
C THR A 149 -16.06 6.99 13.97
N ARG A 150 -15.34 6.28 13.10
CA ARG A 150 -15.18 4.82 13.10
C ARG A 150 -13.69 4.52 13.27
N SER A 151 -13.35 3.55 14.10
CA SER A 151 -11.98 3.05 14.18
C SER A 151 -11.72 2.11 13.02
N VAL A 152 -10.66 2.35 12.26
CA VAL A 152 -10.26 1.52 11.11
C VAL A 152 -8.74 1.25 11.15
N VAL A 153 -8.31 0.21 10.45
CA VAL A 153 -6.89 -0.02 10.13
C VAL A 153 -6.61 0.63 8.78
N MET A 154 -5.44 1.25 8.62
CA MET A 154 -5.02 1.76 7.31
C MET A 154 -3.73 1.06 6.88
N SER A 155 -3.71 0.58 5.64
CA SER A 155 -2.51 0.03 5.00
C SER A 155 -2.01 1.00 3.95
N GLY A 156 -0.76 1.45 4.08
CA GLY A 156 -0.14 2.46 3.22
C GLY A 156 0.80 1.86 2.18
N SER A 157 0.28 1.07 1.24
CA SER A 157 1.09 0.54 0.14
C SER A 157 1.43 1.62 -0.89
N ILE A 158 2.57 1.48 -1.57
CA ILE A 158 2.97 2.33 -2.70
C ILE A 158 2.80 1.53 -3.98
N GLN A 159 2.03 2.06 -4.92
CA GLN A 159 1.71 1.37 -6.16
C GLN A 159 2.97 1.14 -7.00
N MET A 160 3.12 0.00 -7.69
CA MET A 160 4.33 -0.29 -8.48
C MET A 160 4.60 0.70 -9.63
N ASP A 161 3.56 1.23 -10.27
CA ASP A 161 3.64 2.18 -11.39
C ASP A 161 3.52 3.64 -10.93
N PHE A 162 3.93 3.92 -9.68
CA PHE A 162 3.88 5.26 -9.12
C PHE A 162 4.84 6.22 -9.84
N GLU A 163 4.55 7.51 -9.74
CA GLU A 163 5.37 8.61 -10.27
C GLU A 163 5.57 8.65 -11.81
N ASN A 164 6.52 7.89 -12.37
CA ASN A 164 6.85 7.87 -13.80
C ASN A 164 7.80 6.69 -14.17
N SER A 165 8.18 6.60 -15.45
CA SER A 165 9.11 5.60 -15.99
C SER A 165 10.51 5.48 -15.34
N LYS A 166 10.90 6.37 -14.43
CA LYS A 166 12.21 6.36 -13.76
C LYS A 166 12.27 5.51 -12.49
N VAL A 167 11.14 5.11 -11.91
CA VAL A 167 11.10 4.28 -10.68
C VAL A 167 11.05 2.79 -11.03
N MET A 168 10.06 2.02 -10.56
CA MET A 168 9.93 0.58 -10.84
C MET A 168 9.98 0.20 -12.31
N LEU A 169 9.47 1.03 -13.24
CA LEU A 169 9.62 0.74 -14.67
C LEU A 169 11.09 0.67 -15.09
N ARG A 170 11.96 1.54 -14.55
CA ARG A 170 13.41 1.48 -14.79
C ARG A 170 14.02 0.20 -14.22
N VAL A 171 13.47 -0.30 -13.12
CA VAL A 171 13.94 -1.56 -12.50
C VAL A 171 13.59 -2.76 -13.38
N CYS A 172 12.35 -2.85 -13.88
CA CYS A 172 11.88 -4.01 -14.63
C CYS A 172 12.17 -3.97 -16.14
N LYS A 173 12.47 -2.80 -16.73
CA LYS A 173 12.73 -2.68 -18.17
C LYS A 173 14.08 -3.25 -18.60
N LEU A 174 14.09 -3.87 -19.77
CA LEU A 174 15.30 -4.34 -20.44
C LEU A 174 16.00 -3.18 -21.15
N GLY A 175 17.33 -3.16 -21.03
CA GLY A 175 18.19 -2.20 -21.72
C GLY A 175 19.07 -2.86 -22.78
N ASP A 176 20.03 -2.11 -23.30
CA ASP A 176 20.97 -2.59 -24.33
C ASP A 176 22.02 -3.56 -23.78
N HIS A 177 22.19 -3.56 -22.45
CA HIS A 177 23.17 -4.37 -21.73
C HIS A 177 22.50 -5.28 -20.71
N THR A 178 23.15 -6.42 -20.47
CA THR A 178 22.76 -7.36 -19.42
C THR A 178 23.04 -6.69 -18.09
N VAL A 179 22.05 -6.66 -17.20
CA VAL A 179 22.22 -6.10 -15.86
C VAL A 179 22.34 -7.26 -14.88
N VAL A 180 23.52 -7.42 -14.28
CA VAL A 180 23.78 -8.47 -13.28
C VAL A 180 23.49 -7.91 -11.90
N GLY A 181 22.63 -8.58 -11.15
CA GLY A 181 22.24 -8.18 -9.82
C GLY A 181 23.38 -8.28 -8.80
N GLN A 182 23.29 -7.50 -7.73
CA GLN A 182 24.26 -7.44 -6.63
C GLN A 182 23.55 -7.40 -5.28
N ASN A 183 23.96 -8.23 -4.33
CA ASN A 183 23.38 -8.16 -2.99
C ASN A 183 24.10 -7.13 -2.11
N LEU A 184 23.47 -5.99 -1.85
CA LEU A 184 24.02 -4.95 -0.99
C LEU A 184 24.06 -5.35 0.49
N LEU A 185 23.23 -6.32 0.94
CA LEU A 185 23.26 -6.78 2.32
C LEU A 185 24.57 -7.52 2.70
N THR A 186 25.29 -8.02 1.71
CA THR A 186 26.62 -8.64 1.90
C THR A 186 27.77 -7.65 1.74
N ASP A 187 27.48 -6.44 1.26
CA ASP A 187 28.46 -5.40 1.06
C ASP A 187 28.55 -4.50 2.29
N LYS A 188 29.60 -4.68 3.10
CA LYS A 188 29.80 -3.89 4.32
C LYS A 188 30.20 -2.44 4.04
N ALA A 189 30.66 -2.13 2.83
CA ALA A 189 31.09 -0.80 2.44
C ALA A 189 29.95 0.03 1.83
N TRP A 190 28.82 -0.61 1.48
CA TRP A 190 27.69 0.10 0.93
C TRP A 190 27.05 1.02 1.98
N GLU A 191 26.88 2.29 1.61
CA GLU A 191 26.24 3.31 2.44
C GLU A 191 25.19 4.08 1.64
N ILE A 192 24.19 4.57 2.35
CA ILE A 192 23.18 5.47 1.77
C ILE A 192 23.86 6.80 1.48
N LEU A 193 23.78 7.27 0.24
CA LEU A 193 24.32 8.58 -0.10
C LEU A 193 23.63 9.70 0.69
N ASP A 194 24.46 10.62 1.19
CA ASP A 194 23.99 11.87 1.76
C ASP A 194 23.34 12.78 0.69
N SER A 195 22.61 13.80 1.16
CA SER A 195 21.87 14.71 0.27
C SER A 195 22.76 15.41 -0.76
N LYS A 196 24.00 15.81 -0.41
CA LYS A 196 24.90 16.51 -1.33
C LYS A 196 25.39 15.60 -2.48
N PRO A 197 25.95 14.40 -2.23
CA PRO A 197 26.27 13.44 -3.30
C PRO A 197 25.07 13.08 -4.18
N LYS A 198 23.85 13.00 -3.63
CA LYS A 198 22.64 12.77 -4.45
C LYS A 198 22.36 13.88 -5.47
N GLN A 199 22.85 15.10 -5.23
CA GLN A 199 22.73 16.19 -6.21
C GLN A 199 23.81 16.15 -7.30
N ASP A 200 24.79 15.25 -7.21
CA ASP A 200 25.77 15.02 -8.27
C ASP A 200 25.27 13.90 -9.20
N ASP A 201 25.19 14.17 -10.49
CA ASP A 201 24.59 13.26 -11.47
C ASP A 201 25.33 11.92 -11.58
N THR A 202 26.66 11.96 -11.52
CA THR A 202 27.50 10.77 -11.62
C THR A 202 27.35 9.90 -10.38
N GLN A 203 27.56 10.47 -9.19
CA GLN A 203 27.41 9.73 -7.93
C GLN A 203 25.98 9.20 -7.73
N ARG A 204 24.96 10.01 -8.06
CA ARG A 204 23.57 9.57 -7.99
C ARG A 204 23.29 8.41 -8.95
N TYR A 205 23.78 8.50 -10.19
CA TYR A 205 23.57 7.44 -11.18
C TYR A 205 24.18 6.11 -10.73
N GLU A 206 25.41 6.15 -10.21
CA GLU A 206 26.09 4.96 -9.69
C GLU A 206 25.31 4.33 -8.53
N TYR A 207 24.91 5.14 -7.56
CA TYR A 207 24.11 4.69 -6.41
C TYR A 207 22.73 4.13 -6.80
N ASP A 208 22.03 4.81 -7.72
CA ASP A 208 20.75 4.33 -8.26
C ASP A 208 20.93 2.98 -8.98
N GLU A 209 22.02 2.80 -9.73
CA GLU A 209 22.30 1.54 -10.41
C GLU A 209 22.66 0.42 -9.42
N GLU A 210 23.34 0.71 -8.30
CA GLU A 210 23.55 -0.24 -7.22
C GLU A 210 22.22 -0.73 -6.62
N LEU A 211 21.31 0.20 -6.29
CA LEU A 211 19.96 -0.14 -5.80
C LEU A 211 19.15 -0.93 -6.83
N ARG A 212 19.26 -0.59 -8.12
CA ARG A 212 18.62 -1.34 -9.20
C ARG A 212 19.14 -2.77 -9.30
N ARG A 213 20.46 -2.95 -9.29
CA ARG A 213 21.10 -4.27 -9.30
C ARG A 213 20.75 -5.07 -8.05
N HIS A 214 20.54 -4.40 -6.93
CA HIS A 214 20.03 -5.01 -5.71
C HIS A 214 18.64 -5.59 -5.85
N MET A 215 17.69 -4.82 -6.37
CA MET A 215 16.35 -5.31 -6.66
C MET A 215 16.38 -6.49 -7.65
N ILE A 216 17.16 -6.38 -8.74
CA ILE A 216 17.29 -7.48 -9.73
C ILE A 216 17.81 -8.76 -9.09
N TYR A 217 18.79 -8.66 -8.17
CA TYR A 217 19.33 -9.83 -7.46
C TYR A 217 18.25 -10.57 -6.66
N HIS A 218 17.35 -9.85 -6.00
CA HIS A 218 16.34 -10.45 -5.12
C HIS A 218 15.03 -10.82 -5.83
N LEU A 219 14.72 -10.14 -6.94
CA LEU A 219 13.45 -10.28 -7.66
C LEU A 219 13.52 -11.15 -8.92
N THR A 220 14.69 -11.69 -9.26
CA THR A 220 14.84 -12.61 -10.41
C THR A 220 15.59 -13.88 -10.00
N LYS A 221 15.15 -15.02 -10.51
CA LYS A 221 15.75 -16.35 -10.23
C LYS A 221 17.21 -16.41 -10.66
N GLU A 222 17.50 -15.87 -11.85
CA GLU A 222 18.85 -15.85 -12.43
C GLU A 222 19.70 -14.67 -11.93
N LYS A 223 19.15 -13.82 -11.05
CA LYS A 223 19.81 -12.64 -10.49
C LYS A 223 20.34 -11.69 -11.57
N LYS A 224 19.67 -11.64 -12.72
CA LYS A 224 20.07 -10.82 -13.88
C LYS A 224 18.88 -10.49 -14.76
N LEU A 225 18.96 -9.36 -15.46
CA LEU A 225 18.08 -9.03 -16.58
C LEU A 225 18.87 -9.14 -17.89
N PRO A 226 18.32 -9.82 -18.93
CA PRO A 226 18.96 -9.94 -20.23
C PRO A 226 18.95 -8.61 -20.99
N ARG A 227 19.62 -8.59 -22.15
CA ARG A 227 19.53 -7.44 -23.07
C ARG A 227 18.20 -7.49 -23.78
N ARG A 228 17.64 -6.33 -24.11
CA ARG A 228 16.41 -6.22 -24.90
C ARG A 228 16.48 -7.02 -26.20
N ARG A 229 17.61 -6.92 -26.91
CA ARG A 229 17.83 -7.60 -28.22
C ARG A 229 17.92 -9.12 -28.12
N ASP A 230 18.16 -9.67 -26.93
CA ASP A 230 18.23 -11.11 -26.72
C ASP A 230 16.82 -11.71 -26.54
N ILE A 231 15.77 -10.89 -26.52
CA ILE A 231 14.37 -11.30 -26.36
C ILE A 231 13.66 -11.25 -27.72
N GLU A 232 13.42 -12.43 -28.29
CA GLU A 232 12.75 -12.57 -29.60
C GLU A 232 11.22 -12.46 -29.50
N HIS A 233 10.64 -12.89 -28.37
CA HIS A 233 9.20 -13.00 -28.19
C HIS A 233 8.75 -12.44 -26.84
N ALA A 234 8.43 -11.15 -26.81
CA ALA A 234 7.71 -10.53 -25.70
C ALA A 234 6.19 -10.58 -25.94
N LEU A 235 5.42 -10.83 -24.88
CA LEU A 235 3.96 -10.80 -24.92
C LEU A 235 3.48 -9.35 -25.07
N ASP A 236 2.53 -9.08 -25.95
CA ASP A 236 1.82 -7.79 -25.94
C ASP A 236 0.88 -7.69 -24.70
N ASP A 237 0.25 -6.53 -24.50
CA ASP A 237 -0.64 -6.28 -23.36
C ASP A 237 -1.76 -7.33 -23.25
N GLU A 238 -2.46 -7.65 -24.35
CA GLU A 238 -3.56 -8.62 -24.36
C GLU A 238 -3.06 -10.02 -23.97
N LYS A 239 -1.95 -10.49 -24.56
CA LYS A 239 -1.35 -11.78 -24.22
C LYS A 239 -0.82 -11.80 -22.79
N THR A 240 -0.31 -10.68 -22.29
CA THR A 240 0.15 -10.53 -20.91
C THR A 240 -1.00 -10.69 -19.94
N ILE A 241 -2.12 -10.00 -20.17
CA ILE A 241 -3.34 -10.10 -19.35
C ILE A 241 -3.83 -11.55 -19.35
N LYS A 242 -4.01 -12.16 -20.52
CA LYS A 242 -4.48 -13.55 -20.65
C LYS A 242 -3.55 -14.56 -19.97
N PHE A 243 -2.24 -14.34 -20.07
CA PHE A 243 -1.23 -15.14 -19.39
C PHE A 243 -1.41 -15.07 -17.87
N LEU A 244 -1.53 -13.87 -17.30
CA LEU A 244 -1.72 -13.68 -15.87
C LEU A 244 -3.07 -14.23 -15.37
N GLU A 245 -4.15 -14.05 -16.13
CA GLU A 245 -5.46 -14.65 -15.81
C GLU A 245 -5.40 -16.18 -15.77
N THR A 246 -4.67 -16.79 -16.71
CA THR A 246 -4.41 -18.23 -16.71
C THR A 246 -3.65 -18.67 -15.46
N LEU A 247 -2.67 -17.88 -15.00
CA LEU A 247 -1.97 -18.16 -13.74
C LEU A 247 -2.89 -18.11 -12.53
N ILE A 248 -3.84 -17.16 -12.49
CA ILE A 248 -4.79 -17.00 -11.39
C ILE A 248 -5.81 -18.15 -11.39
N MET A 249 -6.40 -18.46 -12.54
CA MET A 249 -7.57 -19.34 -12.63
C MET A 249 -7.21 -20.82 -12.61
N THR A 250 -6.12 -21.24 -13.25
CA THR A 250 -5.78 -22.66 -13.39
C THR A 250 -5.23 -23.24 -12.07
N PRO A 251 -5.84 -24.30 -11.51
CA PRO A 251 -5.29 -25.01 -10.36
C PRO A 251 -3.91 -25.60 -10.67
N GLY A 252 -2.97 -25.55 -9.71
CA GLY A 252 -1.65 -26.15 -9.85
C GLY A 252 -0.66 -25.39 -10.75
N ASN A 253 -1.05 -24.25 -11.33
CA ASN A 253 -0.08 -23.37 -11.99
C ASN A 253 0.91 -22.81 -10.96
N THR A 254 2.19 -23.02 -11.21
CA THR A 254 3.26 -22.49 -10.37
C THR A 254 3.72 -21.13 -10.87
N THR A 255 4.19 -20.30 -9.94
CA THR A 255 4.78 -19.00 -10.25
C THR A 255 6.11 -19.10 -11.00
N GLU A 256 6.70 -20.30 -11.05
CA GLU A 256 7.86 -20.60 -11.89
C GLU A 256 7.59 -20.37 -13.38
N LYS A 257 6.32 -20.42 -13.81
CA LYS A 257 5.93 -20.11 -15.19
C LYS A 257 6.17 -18.66 -15.59
N VAL A 258 6.34 -17.74 -14.63
CA VAL A 258 6.64 -16.32 -14.90
C VAL A 258 8.13 -16.09 -15.19
N VAL A 259 9.00 -17.02 -14.78
CA VAL A 259 10.45 -16.90 -14.94
C VAL A 259 10.81 -16.78 -16.42
N GLY A 260 11.57 -15.75 -16.76
CA GLY A 260 11.98 -15.49 -18.15
C GLY A 260 10.85 -15.09 -19.09
N VAL A 261 9.68 -14.71 -18.58
CA VAL A 261 8.59 -14.15 -19.40
C VAL A 261 8.70 -12.63 -19.44
N PHE A 262 8.55 -12.07 -20.63
CA PHE A 262 8.66 -10.63 -20.88
C PHE A 262 7.38 -10.10 -21.51
N SER A 263 7.04 -8.86 -21.15
CA SER A 263 5.90 -8.14 -21.70
C SER A 263 6.37 -6.90 -22.44
N LYS A 264 5.82 -6.64 -23.62
CA LYS A 264 5.96 -5.42 -24.39
C LYS A 264 4.74 -4.56 -24.10
N LEU A 265 4.98 -3.49 -23.35
CA LEU A 265 3.96 -2.53 -22.94
C LEU A 265 3.55 -1.61 -24.10
N HIS A 266 2.42 -0.93 -23.95
CA HIS A 266 1.92 0.07 -24.91
C HIS A 266 2.92 1.20 -25.25
N ASN A 267 3.88 1.50 -24.38
CA ASN A 267 4.95 2.49 -24.59
C ASN A 267 6.22 1.89 -25.24
N ASP A 268 6.10 0.73 -25.88
CA ASP A 268 7.16 -0.06 -26.54
C ASP A 268 8.32 -0.51 -25.63
N GLN A 269 8.21 -0.30 -24.31
CA GLN A 269 9.16 -0.85 -23.34
C GLN A 269 8.95 -2.35 -23.19
N ILE A 270 10.04 -3.11 -23.10
CA ILE A 270 9.99 -4.54 -22.79
C ILE A 270 10.41 -4.70 -21.32
N VAL A 271 9.54 -5.30 -20.53
CA VAL A 271 9.71 -5.47 -19.08
C VAL A 271 9.70 -6.94 -18.68
N SER A 272 10.40 -7.27 -17.59
CA SER A 272 10.36 -8.58 -16.97
C SER A 272 9.07 -8.78 -16.16
N LEU A 273 8.22 -9.74 -16.57
CA LEU A 273 7.05 -10.11 -15.78
C LEU A 273 7.43 -10.79 -14.47
N GLU A 274 8.56 -11.49 -14.43
CA GLU A 274 9.08 -12.11 -13.20
C GLU A 274 9.37 -11.05 -12.14
N LEU A 275 10.05 -9.96 -12.52
CA LEU A 275 10.37 -8.89 -11.59
C LEU A 275 9.11 -8.18 -11.09
N LEU A 276 8.16 -7.90 -11.98
CA LEU A 276 6.88 -7.29 -11.64
C LEU A 276 6.03 -8.19 -10.73
N PHE A 277 5.95 -9.48 -11.03
CA PHE A 277 5.24 -10.46 -10.22
C PHE A 277 5.85 -10.58 -8.83
N ASN A 278 7.17 -10.70 -8.72
CA ASN A 278 7.85 -10.79 -7.43
C ASN A 278 7.70 -9.49 -6.64
N THR A 279 7.65 -8.33 -7.31
CA THR A 279 7.33 -7.06 -6.65
C THR A 279 5.94 -7.10 -6.01
N ALA A 280 4.90 -7.46 -6.77
CA ALA A 280 3.55 -7.61 -6.25
C ALA A 280 3.49 -8.65 -5.12
N LEU A 281 4.21 -9.76 -5.25
CA LEU A 281 4.28 -10.79 -4.21
C LEU A 281 4.84 -10.25 -2.90
N HIS A 282 5.92 -9.47 -2.94
CA HIS A 282 6.48 -8.85 -1.75
C HIS A 282 5.51 -7.84 -1.12
N GLN A 283 4.83 -7.02 -1.91
CA GLN A 283 3.83 -6.07 -1.40
C GLN A 283 2.70 -6.77 -0.65
N VAL A 284 2.07 -7.74 -1.30
CA VAL A 284 0.94 -8.49 -0.74
C VAL A 284 1.37 -9.29 0.49
N ARG A 285 2.59 -9.85 0.47
CA ARG A 285 3.17 -10.57 1.61
C ARG A 285 3.36 -9.65 2.81
N ASN A 286 4.00 -8.49 2.61
CA ASN A 286 4.29 -7.56 3.70
C ASN A 286 2.99 -7.02 4.32
N GLU A 287 2.01 -6.71 3.48
CA GLU A 287 0.70 -6.23 3.92
C GLU A 287 -0.09 -7.29 4.71
N PHE A 288 -0.32 -8.48 4.14
CA PHE A 288 -1.13 -9.48 4.83
C PHE A 288 -0.44 -10.14 6.01
N ALA A 289 0.89 -10.28 6.01
CA ALA A 289 1.59 -10.72 7.21
C ALA A 289 1.35 -9.74 8.38
N ALA A 290 1.43 -8.43 8.10
CA ALA A 290 1.15 -7.39 9.08
C ALA A 290 -0.30 -7.39 9.58
N LEU A 291 -1.27 -7.49 8.66
CA LEU A 291 -2.69 -7.52 9.01
C LEU A 291 -3.09 -8.78 9.78
N GLU A 292 -2.57 -9.94 9.41
CA GLU A 292 -2.79 -11.20 10.13
C GLU A 292 -2.24 -11.13 11.56
N ALA A 293 -1.12 -10.45 11.78
CA ALA A 293 -0.54 -10.27 13.12
C ALA A 293 -1.28 -9.21 13.95
N LEU A 294 -1.68 -8.09 13.34
CA LEU A 294 -2.32 -6.97 14.04
C LEU A 294 -3.79 -7.22 14.37
N CYS A 295 -4.51 -7.99 13.55
CA CYS A 295 -5.96 -8.12 13.66
C CYS A 295 -6.39 -9.53 14.11
N PRO A 296 -6.13 -9.96 15.36
CA PRO A 296 -6.39 -11.33 15.82
C PRO A 296 -7.88 -11.69 15.89
N ARG A 297 -8.79 -10.70 15.95
CA ARG A 297 -10.24 -10.92 15.86
C ARG A 297 -10.73 -11.07 14.42
N GLY A 298 -9.92 -10.61 13.49
CA GLY A 298 -10.13 -10.67 12.06
C GLY A 298 -10.18 -9.29 11.41
N HIS A 299 -10.12 -9.28 10.09
CA HIS A 299 -10.16 -8.04 9.32
C HIS A 299 -10.98 -8.17 8.03
N VAL A 300 -11.61 -7.05 7.65
CA VAL A 300 -12.34 -6.85 6.41
C VAL A 300 -11.44 -6.00 5.51
N TYR A 301 -10.77 -6.64 4.57
CA TYR A 301 -9.83 -5.97 3.68
C TYR A 301 -10.56 -5.33 2.50
N THR A 302 -10.36 -4.03 2.29
CA THR A 302 -10.81 -3.37 1.05
C THR A 302 -9.65 -3.18 0.10
N TYR A 303 -9.85 -3.36 -1.20
CA TYR A 303 -8.85 -3.09 -2.23
C TYR A 303 -9.40 -2.14 -3.28
N ASP A 304 -8.77 -0.97 -3.40
CA ASP A 304 -9.00 -0.06 -4.52
C ASP A 304 -7.95 -0.31 -5.63
N PRO A 305 -8.37 -0.67 -6.85
CA PRO A 305 -7.44 -0.93 -7.95
C PRO A 305 -6.70 0.34 -8.36
N ALA A 306 -5.51 0.13 -8.92
CA ALA A 306 -4.78 1.19 -9.60
C ALA A 306 -5.62 1.62 -10.82
N SER A 307 -6.04 2.88 -10.92
CA SER A 307 -6.84 3.35 -12.07
C SER A 307 -6.33 4.67 -12.63
N ILE A 308 -6.18 5.71 -11.82
CA ILE A 308 -5.85 7.06 -12.27
C ILE A 308 -4.34 7.35 -12.34
N PHE A 309 -3.51 6.51 -11.71
CA PHE A 309 -2.06 6.71 -11.59
C PHE A 309 -1.23 5.73 -12.41
N ALA A 310 -1.78 4.57 -12.79
CA ALA A 310 -1.10 3.55 -13.58
C ALA A 310 -0.97 3.99 -15.03
N ARG A 311 0.17 4.60 -15.38
CA ARG A 311 0.42 5.19 -16.70
C ARG A 311 1.37 4.39 -17.56
N GLU A 312 2.39 3.74 -16.99
CA GLU A 312 3.43 3.11 -17.79
C GLU A 312 3.18 1.61 -17.98
N ILE A 313 2.75 0.91 -16.93
CA ILE A 313 2.47 -0.54 -16.98
C ILE A 313 1.02 -0.79 -17.37
N GLY A 314 0.11 0.00 -16.83
CA GLY A 314 -1.33 -0.11 -17.11
C GLY A 314 -2.10 -0.87 -16.02
N PRO A 315 -3.32 -0.40 -15.69
CA PRO A 315 -4.07 -0.82 -14.50
C PRO A 315 -4.47 -2.30 -14.50
N GLU A 316 -4.85 -2.85 -15.66
CA GLU A 316 -5.27 -4.26 -15.75
C GLU A 316 -4.12 -5.22 -15.44
N ILE A 317 -2.94 -5.00 -16.03
CA ILE A 317 -1.74 -5.81 -15.76
C ILE A 317 -1.40 -5.76 -14.27
N LEU A 318 -1.41 -4.56 -13.67
CA LEU A 318 -1.12 -4.36 -12.24
C LEU A 318 -2.11 -5.10 -11.33
N ASN A 319 -3.40 -5.03 -11.62
CA ASN A 319 -4.41 -5.78 -10.88
C ASN A 319 -4.17 -7.29 -11.00
N ARG A 320 -3.93 -7.80 -12.22
CA ARG A 320 -3.64 -9.24 -12.42
C ARG A 320 -2.36 -9.68 -11.72
N LEU A 321 -1.32 -8.85 -11.66
CA LEU A 321 -0.09 -9.14 -10.90
C LEU A 321 -0.39 -9.27 -9.40
N MET A 322 -1.15 -8.34 -8.82
CA MET A 322 -1.60 -8.41 -7.42
C MET A 322 -2.42 -9.67 -7.16
N LEU A 323 -3.38 -9.99 -8.04
CA LEU A 323 -4.23 -11.18 -7.89
C LEU A 323 -3.47 -12.50 -8.07
N ALA A 324 -2.48 -12.53 -8.96
CA ALA A 324 -1.58 -13.67 -9.10
C ALA A 324 -0.72 -13.85 -7.83
N ALA A 325 -0.22 -12.77 -7.25
CA ALA A 325 0.51 -12.78 -5.98
C ALA A 325 -0.38 -13.25 -4.82
N LEU A 326 -1.61 -12.72 -4.72
CA LEU A 326 -2.63 -13.14 -3.76
C LEU A 326 -2.92 -14.64 -3.89
N ARG A 327 -3.10 -15.12 -5.13
CA ARG A 327 -3.30 -16.56 -5.39
C ARG A 327 -2.11 -17.38 -4.93
N HIS A 328 -0.89 -16.95 -5.24
CA HIS A 328 0.31 -17.65 -4.79
C HIS A 328 0.38 -17.75 -3.26
N LEU A 329 0.09 -16.67 -2.54
CA LEU A 329 0.08 -16.71 -1.08
C LEU A 329 -1.06 -17.60 -0.54
N SER A 330 -2.26 -17.50 -1.10
CA SER A 330 -3.41 -18.34 -0.76
C SER A 330 -3.15 -19.85 -1.01
N ASP A 331 -2.37 -20.20 -2.03
CA ASP A 331 -2.01 -21.59 -2.30
C ASP A 331 -0.96 -22.15 -1.31
N ASN A 332 -0.15 -21.28 -0.70
CA ASN A 332 0.95 -21.69 0.18
C ASN A 332 0.69 -21.41 1.67
N HIS A 333 -0.35 -20.65 1.99
CA HIS A 333 -0.64 -20.19 3.34
C HIS A 333 -2.14 -20.13 3.62
N LYS A 334 -2.49 -20.06 4.91
CA LYS A 334 -3.85 -19.78 5.36
C LYS A 334 -3.93 -18.35 5.87
N PHE A 335 -4.97 -17.64 5.48
CA PHE A 335 -5.36 -16.38 6.11
C PHE A 335 -6.33 -16.71 7.23
N GLU A 336 -5.83 -16.75 8.46
CA GLU A 336 -6.60 -17.16 9.64
C GLU A 336 -7.53 -16.03 10.11
N ASN A 337 -7.10 -14.78 9.90
CA ASN A 337 -7.77 -13.58 10.40
C ASN A 337 -8.52 -12.79 9.31
N MET A 338 -8.15 -12.92 8.04
CA MET A 338 -8.94 -12.34 6.95
C MET A 338 -10.36 -12.93 6.94
N ARG A 339 -11.38 -12.07 7.03
CA ARG A 339 -12.80 -12.45 6.99
C ARG A 339 -13.40 -12.17 5.63
N VAL A 340 -13.04 -11.01 5.09
CA VAL A 340 -13.60 -10.50 3.84
C VAL A 340 -12.49 -9.89 3.01
N PHE A 341 -12.53 -10.16 1.71
CA PHE A 341 -11.81 -9.42 0.69
C PHE A 341 -12.82 -8.68 -0.18
N ALA A 342 -12.85 -7.36 -0.08
CA ALA A 342 -13.77 -6.49 -0.79
C ALA A 342 -13.07 -5.70 -1.89
N PHE A 343 -13.34 -6.04 -3.14
CA PHE A 343 -12.69 -5.42 -4.30
C PHE A 343 -13.56 -4.29 -4.86
N ASN A 344 -12.96 -3.12 -5.10
CA ASN A 344 -13.65 -2.01 -5.76
C ASN A 344 -13.56 -2.18 -7.28
N ASP A 345 -14.66 -2.57 -7.92
CA ASP A 345 -14.72 -3.03 -9.31
C ASP A 345 -14.95 -1.90 -10.33
N TYR A 346 -14.89 -0.63 -9.91
CA TYR A 346 -15.16 0.52 -10.77
C TYR A 346 -14.27 0.59 -12.02
N ALA A 347 -12.99 0.22 -11.89
CA ALA A 347 -12.01 0.27 -12.98
C ALA A 347 -11.80 -1.10 -13.66
N ASP A 348 -12.32 -2.18 -13.08
CA ASP A 348 -11.99 -3.55 -13.48
C ASP A 348 -13.09 -4.53 -13.08
N ARG A 349 -14.21 -4.49 -13.82
CA ARG A 349 -15.42 -5.27 -13.50
C ARG A 349 -15.19 -6.78 -13.55
N GLY A 350 -14.22 -7.24 -14.34
CA GLY A 350 -13.89 -8.67 -14.47
C GLY A 350 -13.08 -9.21 -13.29
N ALA A 351 -12.36 -8.34 -12.56
CA ALA A 351 -11.41 -8.77 -11.53
C ALA A 351 -12.07 -9.46 -10.33
N LEU A 352 -13.34 -9.19 -10.01
CA LEU A 352 -14.00 -9.84 -8.86
C LEU A 352 -14.03 -11.37 -8.98
N ASN A 353 -14.22 -11.91 -10.19
CA ASN A 353 -14.16 -13.36 -10.44
C ASN A 353 -12.73 -13.91 -10.35
N LEU A 354 -11.73 -13.11 -10.72
CA LEU A 354 -10.33 -13.44 -10.54
C LEU A 354 -9.95 -13.47 -9.06
N VAL A 355 -10.45 -12.53 -8.24
CA VAL A 355 -10.27 -12.54 -6.78
C VAL A 355 -10.86 -13.81 -6.16
N ARG A 356 -12.09 -14.19 -6.54
CA ARG A 356 -12.71 -15.46 -6.10
C ARG A 356 -11.84 -16.67 -6.46
N SER A 357 -11.26 -16.67 -7.65
CA SER A 357 -10.33 -17.71 -8.10
C SER A 357 -9.01 -17.70 -7.33
N ALA A 358 -8.50 -16.51 -6.97
CA ALA A 358 -7.29 -16.33 -6.20
C ALA A 358 -7.44 -16.86 -4.76
N LEU A 359 -8.60 -16.63 -4.16
CA LEU A 359 -8.91 -16.98 -2.77
C LEU A 359 -9.70 -18.29 -2.60
N LYS A 360 -9.88 -19.08 -3.67
CA LYS A 360 -10.72 -20.30 -3.63
C LYS A 360 -10.32 -21.31 -2.55
N ASN A 361 -9.05 -21.33 -2.14
CA ASN A 361 -8.52 -22.22 -1.11
C ASN A 361 -8.75 -21.69 0.32
N GLN A 362 -9.10 -20.40 0.46
CA GLN A 362 -9.40 -19.72 1.72
C GLN A 362 -10.91 -19.79 1.99
N LYS A 363 -11.42 -20.97 2.35
CA LYS A 363 -12.88 -21.22 2.52
C LYS A 363 -13.60 -20.28 3.50
N ARG A 364 -12.87 -19.62 4.39
CA ARG A 364 -13.40 -18.68 5.39
C ARG A 364 -13.45 -17.24 4.91
N VAL A 365 -12.75 -16.91 3.83
CA VAL A 365 -12.68 -15.55 3.30
C VAL A 365 -13.82 -15.35 2.31
N GLN A 366 -14.72 -14.42 2.64
CA GLN A 366 -15.78 -14.02 1.72
C GLN A 366 -15.26 -12.99 0.73
N VAL A 367 -15.56 -13.18 -0.56
CA VAL A 367 -15.16 -12.25 -1.61
C VAL A 367 -16.39 -11.49 -2.12
N VAL A 368 -16.40 -10.18 -1.87
CA VAL A 368 -17.51 -9.28 -2.19
C VAL A 368 -17.03 -8.09 -3.01
N SER A 369 -17.94 -7.41 -3.68
CA SER A 369 -17.68 -6.06 -4.20
C SER A 369 -17.57 -5.09 -3.03
N LYS A 370 -16.77 -4.04 -3.17
CA LYS A 370 -16.65 -3.03 -2.11
C LYS A 370 -17.98 -2.36 -1.79
N GLN A 371 -18.85 -2.19 -2.79
CA GLN A 371 -20.19 -1.62 -2.61
C GLN A 371 -21.09 -2.46 -1.70
N GLU A 372 -20.86 -3.78 -1.61
CA GLU A 372 -21.61 -4.66 -0.71
C GLU A 372 -21.36 -4.36 0.76
N LEU A 373 -20.19 -3.80 1.10
CA LEU A 373 -19.87 -3.42 2.47
C LEU A 373 -20.56 -2.13 2.92
N PHE A 374 -21.03 -1.28 2.00
CA PHE A 374 -21.57 0.04 2.32
C PHE A 374 -23.06 0.09 1.97
N ARG A 375 -23.86 -0.67 2.72
CA ARG A 375 -25.32 -0.80 2.52
C ARG A 375 -26.13 -0.46 3.77
N GLY A 376 -25.46 -0.20 4.89
CA GLY A 376 -26.11 0.07 6.16
C GLY A 376 -26.92 1.37 6.15
N PRO A 377 -27.82 1.54 7.12
CA PRO A 377 -28.63 2.75 7.22
C PRO A 377 -27.76 3.98 7.49
N GLY A 378 -27.93 5.02 6.66
CA GLY A 378 -27.25 6.31 6.82
C GLY A 378 -26.49 6.75 5.58
N GLY A 379 -26.47 8.08 5.35
CA GLY A 379 -25.81 8.69 4.19
C GLY A 379 -26.46 8.38 2.83
N PRO A 380 -26.00 9.03 1.74
CA PRO A 380 -26.60 8.87 0.40
C PRO A 380 -26.34 7.51 -0.26
N GLY A 381 -25.37 6.75 0.23
CA GLY A 381 -24.90 5.51 -0.39
C GLY A 381 -24.76 4.32 0.56
N GLY A 382 -25.30 4.42 1.77
CA GLY A 382 -25.14 3.44 2.85
C GLY A 382 -23.83 3.61 3.64
N LEU A 383 -23.87 3.25 4.92
CA LEU A 383 -22.69 3.16 5.78
C LEU A 383 -22.12 1.74 5.79
N TYR A 384 -20.88 1.61 6.27
CA TYR A 384 -20.25 0.31 6.48
C TYR A 384 -21.14 -0.59 7.36
N ASP A 385 -21.46 -1.78 6.84
CA ASP A 385 -22.31 -2.77 7.48
C ASP A 385 -21.90 -4.18 7.02
N VAL A 386 -21.66 -5.05 7.99
CA VAL A 386 -21.26 -6.44 7.79
C VAL A 386 -22.16 -7.43 8.52
N THR A 387 -23.33 -6.98 8.98
CA THR A 387 -24.31 -7.80 9.71
C THR A 387 -24.70 -9.08 8.95
N ASP A 388 -24.82 -9.00 7.62
CA ASP A 388 -25.14 -10.13 6.76
C ASP A 388 -23.92 -10.98 6.33
N ILE A 389 -22.71 -10.61 6.76
CA ILE A 389 -21.47 -11.27 6.36
C ILE A 389 -20.94 -12.12 7.51
N GLN A 390 -21.22 -13.43 7.44
CA GLN A 390 -20.83 -14.40 8.46
C GLN A 390 -19.34 -14.30 8.86
N GLY A 391 -19.09 -14.06 10.14
CA GLY A 391 -17.74 -14.01 10.73
C GLY A 391 -17.00 -12.69 10.57
N ALA A 392 -17.62 -11.68 9.97
CA ALA A 392 -17.05 -10.33 9.84
C ALA A 392 -17.38 -9.42 11.05
N GLU A 393 -18.38 -9.76 11.86
CA GLU A 393 -18.72 -9.03 13.09
C GLU A 393 -17.52 -8.95 14.04
N GLY A 394 -17.24 -7.75 14.56
CA GLY A 394 -16.11 -7.45 15.43
C GLY A 394 -14.76 -7.36 14.72
N ALA A 395 -14.71 -7.51 13.39
CA ALA A 395 -13.48 -7.40 12.61
C ALA A 395 -13.10 -5.92 12.38
N MET A 396 -11.81 -5.68 12.16
CA MET A 396 -11.32 -4.36 11.76
C MET A 396 -11.49 -4.15 10.26
N LEU A 397 -12.15 -3.06 9.87
CA LEU A 397 -12.17 -2.58 8.50
C LEU A 397 -10.77 -2.05 8.14
N VAL A 398 -10.20 -2.57 7.06
CA VAL A 398 -8.92 -2.12 6.51
C VAL A 398 -9.18 -1.23 5.31
N ILE A 399 -8.73 0.01 5.40
CA ILE A 399 -8.67 0.95 4.29
C ILE A 399 -7.31 0.76 3.62
N HIS A 400 -7.31 0.12 2.45
CA HIS A 400 -6.11 0.03 1.62
C HIS A 400 -5.87 1.36 0.91
N ASN A 401 -4.72 1.95 1.18
CA ASN A 401 -4.18 3.05 0.42
C ASN A 401 -3.13 2.51 -0.56
N ASN A 402 -3.31 2.85 -1.83
CA ASN A 402 -2.39 2.50 -2.90
C ASN A 402 -1.78 3.79 -3.45
N SER A 403 -0.83 4.35 -2.71
CA SER A 403 -0.28 5.68 -2.95
C SER A 403 0.50 5.75 -4.25
N ASP A 404 0.41 6.88 -4.95
CA ASP A 404 1.25 7.24 -6.09
C ASP A 404 2.49 8.07 -5.68
N GLY A 405 2.75 8.16 -4.36
CA GLY A 405 3.88 8.87 -3.78
C GLY A 405 4.51 8.12 -2.62
N PHE A 406 5.53 8.73 -1.99
CA PHE A 406 6.29 8.14 -0.88
C PHE A 406 5.53 8.14 0.46
N GLY A 407 4.22 7.84 0.46
CA GLY A 407 3.38 7.77 1.67
C GLY A 407 3.18 9.10 2.43
N GLN A 408 3.76 10.21 1.97
CA GLN A 408 3.60 11.56 2.56
C GLN A 408 2.31 12.24 2.12
N ASN A 409 1.72 11.79 1.01
CA ASN A 409 0.52 12.41 0.45
C ASN A 409 -0.64 12.39 1.45
N ILE A 410 -0.74 11.35 2.29
CA ILE A 410 -1.68 11.29 3.44
C ILE A 410 -1.49 12.48 4.41
N GLU A 411 -0.25 12.90 4.66
CA GLU A 411 0.03 14.00 5.58
C GLU A 411 -0.28 15.38 4.97
N THR A 412 -0.18 15.53 3.64
CA THR A 412 -0.16 16.86 3.00
C THR A 412 -1.29 17.14 2.02
N GLU A 413 -1.81 16.13 1.33
CA GLU A 413 -2.80 16.33 0.26
C GLU A 413 -4.17 16.71 0.81
N ARG A 414 -4.94 17.44 0.01
CA ARG A 414 -6.31 17.79 0.36
C ARG A 414 -7.26 16.73 -0.18
N MET A 415 -8.43 16.62 0.44
CA MET A 415 -9.45 15.60 0.15
C MET A 415 -9.83 15.42 -1.33
N TYR A 416 -9.83 16.47 -2.14
CA TYR A 416 -10.48 16.45 -3.46
C TYR A 416 -9.68 15.68 -4.52
N GLY A 417 -10.23 14.56 -4.97
CA GLY A 417 -9.74 13.79 -6.13
C GLY A 417 -8.55 12.86 -5.85
N SER A 418 -8.13 12.74 -4.59
CA SER A 418 -7.00 11.90 -4.17
C SER A 418 -7.40 10.92 -3.07
N LEU A 419 -7.01 9.65 -3.22
CA LEU A 419 -7.16 8.63 -2.19
C LEU A 419 -6.37 9.01 -0.92
N ASP A 420 -5.09 9.34 -1.10
CA ASP A 420 -4.21 9.80 -0.04
C ASP A 420 -4.79 11.04 0.67
N GLY A 421 -5.28 12.00 -0.10
CA GLY A 421 -5.87 13.24 0.40
C GLY A 421 -7.18 13.00 1.17
N ALA A 422 -8.04 12.10 0.69
CA ALA A 422 -9.28 11.72 1.34
C ALA A 422 -9.02 11.01 2.68
N ILE A 423 -8.14 10.02 2.70
CA ILE A 423 -7.73 9.32 3.92
C ILE A 423 -7.05 10.31 4.87
N GLY A 424 -6.11 11.10 4.38
CA GLY A 424 -5.32 12.04 5.17
C GLY A 424 -6.14 13.15 5.83
N SER A 425 -7.07 13.75 5.10
CA SER A 425 -7.89 14.87 5.60
C SER A 425 -9.00 14.40 6.56
N CYS A 426 -9.47 13.16 6.39
CA CYS A 426 -10.63 12.62 7.09
C CYS A 426 -10.29 11.48 8.05
N SER A 427 -9.02 11.28 8.37
CA SER A 427 -8.60 10.34 9.39
C SER A 427 -7.43 10.84 10.24
N SER A 428 -7.14 10.14 11.32
CA SER A 428 -5.97 10.38 12.15
C SER A 428 -4.69 9.75 11.58
N ALA A 429 -4.74 9.09 10.41
CA ALA A 429 -3.62 8.34 9.85
C ALA A 429 -2.40 9.22 9.54
N ALA A 430 -2.62 10.46 9.07
CA ALA A 430 -1.56 11.45 8.86
C ALA A 430 -0.73 11.70 10.14
N ALA A 431 -1.39 11.78 11.29
CA ALA A 431 -0.71 11.96 12.57
C ALA A 431 0.03 10.69 12.99
N SER A 432 -0.54 9.52 12.68
CA SER A 432 0.16 8.26 12.92
C SER A 432 1.43 8.09 12.08
N LEU A 433 1.42 8.57 10.83
CA LEU A 433 2.55 8.43 9.91
C LEU A 433 3.55 9.59 9.94
N ARG A 434 3.28 10.61 10.76
CA ARG A 434 3.99 11.88 10.79
C ARG A 434 5.52 11.67 10.88
N ARG A 435 6.26 12.17 9.89
CA ARG A 435 7.68 11.83 9.71
C ARG A 435 8.63 12.23 10.85
N ASP A 436 8.24 13.15 11.74
CA ASP A 436 9.04 13.64 12.87
C ASP A 436 8.61 13.05 14.23
N ARG A 437 7.57 12.20 14.29
CA ARG A 437 7.15 11.56 15.55
C ARG A 437 8.28 10.68 16.11
N LYS A 438 8.54 10.72 17.41
CA LYS A 438 9.71 10.05 18.01
C LYS A 438 9.66 8.54 17.82
N ASP A 439 8.49 7.96 18.01
CA ASP A 439 8.16 6.53 17.99
C ASP A 439 7.79 5.98 16.60
N LEU A 440 8.05 6.73 15.50
CA LEU A 440 7.68 6.30 14.13
C LEU A 440 8.26 4.93 13.76
N LEU A 441 9.48 4.67 14.24
CA LEU A 441 10.34 3.58 13.82
C LEU A 441 10.40 2.47 14.89
N ASP A 442 9.57 2.54 15.91
CA ASP A 442 9.57 1.59 17.04
C ASP A 442 9.22 0.16 16.59
N PHE A 443 8.43 0.04 15.53
CA PHE A 443 7.90 -1.23 15.04
C PHE A 443 8.25 -1.45 13.56
N ILE A 444 9.53 -1.65 13.25
CA ILE A 444 9.97 -2.13 11.93
C ILE A 444 10.01 -3.66 11.96
N TRP A 445 9.23 -4.28 11.07
CA TRP A 445 9.14 -5.73 10.84
C TRP A 445 9.93 -6.10 9.58
#